data_AF-A0A7C6PLC7-F1
#
_entry.id   AF-A0A7C6PLC7-F1
#
_cell.length_a   1.000
_cell.length_b   1.000
_cell.length_c   1.000
_cell.angle_alpha   90.00
_cell.angle_beta   90.00
_cell.angle_gamma   90.00
#
_symmetry.space_group_name_H-M   'P 1'
#
loop_
_entity.id
_entity.type
_entity.pdbx_description
1 polymer ?
#
loop_
_entity_poly.entity_id
_entity_poly.type
_entity_poly.pdbx_seq_one_letter_code
_entity_poly.pdbx_strand_id
1 'polypeptide(L)'
;MKLSRRALWVAGGLVAGLVAGASFLAFAQRGPGWGRALRAEEGLTPAQVTQIVSEFLAGSGLEAPDEPKLIVDHVMNFETGYYVALTEKDTGRGAMELIVDPYSGLIRPEPGPNMMWNERYSPMGGWASWRAGRRSSRSSWPGGPWGGGCHGPGVPGGYWPSSDSAVTRLTEAEAAARAQRFLDAEFPGTKVAEPIHFYGYYTFDIVKDGQVQAMLSVHDLSGEVWYHAWHGRSLGEDSLQDKPV
;
A
#
# COMPACT_ATOMS: atom_id res chain seq x y z
N MET A 1 -23.79 40.24 -45.47
CA MET A 1 -25.00 39.72 -44.81
C MET A 1 -24.80 39.80 -43.31
N LYS A 2 -25.68 40.54 -42.62
CA LYS A 2 -25.81 40.60 -41.15
C LYS A 2 -26.86 39.59 -40.71
N LEU A 3 -26.72 39.07 -39.49
CA LEU A 3 -27.72 38.61 -38.50
C LEU A 3 -27.03 37.55 -37.61
N SER A 4 -27.20 37.43 -36.29
CA SER A 4 -27.70 38.26 -35.21
C SER A 4 -27.43 37.48 -33.91
N ARG A 5 -27.18 38.20 -32.81
CA ARG A 5 -26.92 37.70 -31.45
C ARG A 5 -28.18 37.13 -30.77
N ARG A 6 -27.95 36.30 -29.75
CA ARG A 6 -28.73 35.98 -28.50
C ARG A 6 -28.72 34.45 -28.28
N ALA A 7 -28.46 33.88 -27.10
CA ALA A 7 -28.22 34.40 -25.77
C ALA A 7 -27.45 33.34 -24.94
N LEU A 8 -26.73 33.82 -23.93
CA LEU A 8 -26.16 33.04 -22.83
C LEU A 8 -27.23 32.18 -22.13
N TRP A 9 -26.83 30.98 -21.69
CA TRP A 9 -27.05 30.55 -20.31
C TRP A 9 -25.79 29.85 -19.80
N VAL A 10 -25.36 30.31 -18.62
CA VAL A 10 -24.26 29.82 -17.79
C VAL A 10 -24.78 28.69 -16.93
N ALA A 11 -24.09 27.55 -16.94
CA ALA A 11 -23.94 26.62 -15.82
C ALA A 11 -22.63 25.88 -16.13
N GLY A 12 -21.52 26.13 -15.45
CA GLY A 12 -21.39 25.96 -14.00
C GLY A 12 -20.80 24.57 -13.75
N GLY A 13 -19.60 24.33 -14.26
CA GLY A 13 -18.81 23.13 -14.00
C GLY A 13 -17.38 23.56 -13.67
N LEU A 14 -17.16 23.84 -12.39
CA LEU A 14 -15.83 24.01 -11.80
C LEU A 14 -15.05 22.71 -12.03
N VAL A 15 -14.23 22.67 -13.09
CA VAL A 15 -13.07 21.78 -13.11
C VAL A 15 -12.07 22.42 -12.16
N ALA A 16 -12.12 22.01 -10.90
CA ALA A 16 -11.08 22.30 -9.92
C ALA A 16 -9.83 21.48 -10.29
N GLY A 17 -9.15 21.89 -11.36
CA GLY A 17 -7.77 21.53 -11.59
C GLY A 17 -6.92 22.22 -10.53
N LEU A 18 -6.64 21.51 -9.44
CA LEU A 18 -5.69 21.98 -8.44
C LEU A 18 -4.29 21.77 -9.00
N VAL A 19 -3.82 22.78 -9.71
CA VAL A 19 -2.40 23.02 -9.97
C VAL A 19 -1.73 23.21 -8.61
N ALA A 20 -1.14 22.14 -8.08
CA ALA A 20 -0.20 22.19 -6.97
C ALA A 20 1.24 21.93 -7.44
N GLY A 21 1.54 22.32 -8.67
CA GLY A 21 2.90 22.35 -9.21
C GLY A 21 3.77 23.34 -8.43
N ALA A 22 4.96 22.89 -8.05
CA ALA A 22 6.03 23.60 -7.32
C ALA A 22 5.84 23.84 -5.80
N SER A 23 4.63 24.11 -5.29
CA SER A 23 4.46 24.39 -3.84
C SER A 23 4.28 23.14 -2.98
N PHE A 24 3.79 22.03 -3.55
CA PHE A 24 3.60 20.77 -2.80
C PHE A 24 4.91 20.02 -2.54
N LEU A 25 5.90 20.14 -3.43
CA LEU A 25 7.25 19.60 -3.23
C LEU A 25 8.00 20.30 -2.08
N ALA A 26 7.76 21.60 -1.87
CA ALA A 26 8.34 22.34 -0.74
C ALA A 26 7.65 22.02 0.61
N PHE A 27 6.38 21.60 0.58
CA PHE A 27 5.67 21.11 1.77
C PHE A 27 6.01 19.63 2.07
N ALA A 28 6.20 18.79 1.05
CA ALA A 28 6.62 17.39 1.19
C ALA A 28 8.03 17.23 1.80
N GLN A 29 8.91 18.21 1.62
CA GLN A 29 10.24 18.24 2.27
C GLN A 29 10.20 18.66 3.75
N ARG A 30 9.03 19.04 4.27
CA ARG A 30 8.82 19.46 5.66
C ARG A 30 7.62 18.71 6.25
N GLY A 31 7.77 17.40 6.38
CA GLY A 31 6.86 16.58 7.18
C GLY A 31 6.72 17.12 8.62
N PRO A 32 5.63 16.77 9.33
CA PRO A 32 5.43 17.23 10.71
C PRO A 32 6.65 16.82 11.54
N GLY A 33 7.19 17.74 12.34
CA GLY A 33 8.39 17.48 13.12
C GLY A 33 8.17 16.38 14.17
N TRP A 34 8.52 15.15 13.82
CA TRP A 34 8.62 14.04 14.77
C TRP A 34 10.06 13.98 15.28
N GLY A 35 10.25 14.45 16.51
CA GLY A 35 11.38 14.12 17.39
C GLY A 35 12.79 14.26 16.81
N ARG A 36 13.33 15.48 16.79
CA ARG A 36 14.81 15.63 16.82
C ARG A 36 15.29 15.32 18.24
N ALA A 37 15.56 14.05 18.52
CA ALA A 37 16.25 13.61 19.72
C ALA A 37 17.39 12.67 19.34
N LEU A 38 18.62 13.21 19.50
CA LEU A 38 19.89 12.53 19.77
C LEU A 38 20.27 11.38 18.83
N ARG A 39 21.30 11.62 17.98
CA ARG A 39 22.08 10.60 17.28
C ARG A 39 22.45 9.46 18.24
N ALA A 40 21.77 8.33 18.10
CA ALA A 40 22.41 7.04 18.31
C ALA A 40 22.97 6.60 16.95
N GLU A 41 24.17 6.03 17.01
CA GLU A 41 24.88 5.19 16.05
C GLU A 41 23.96 4.54 14.99
N GLU A 42 24.45 4.45 13.74
CA GLU A 42 23.80 3.97 12.49
C GLU A 42 22.50 3.16 12.67
N GLY A 43 21.42 3.58 11.98
CA GLY A 43 20.13 2.88 11.99
C GLY A 43 20.22 1.42 11.51
N LEU A 44 19.17 0.64 11.76
CA LEU A 44 19.08 -0.77 11.38
C LEU A 44 19.43 -0.98 9.91
N THR A 45 20.18 -2.03 9.59
CA THR A 45 20.46 -2.42 8.20
C THR A 45 19.30 -3.21 7.60
N PRO A 46 19.18 -3.30 6.26
CA PRO A 46 18.13 -4.11 5.62
C PRO A 46 18.16 -5.58 6.02
N ALA A 47 19.34 -6.15 6.28
CA ALA A 47 19.47 -7.51 6.81
C ALA A 47 18.87 -7.63 8.22
N GLN A 48 19.10 -6.66 9.10
CA GLN A 48 18.50 -6.63 10.44
C GLN A 48 16.97 -6.44 10.36
N VAL A 49 16.49 -5.58 9.47
CA VAL A 49 15.04 -5.39 9.22
C VAL A 49 14.41 -6.69 8.76
N THR A 50 15.04 -7.40 7.82
CA THR A 50 14.56 -8.70 7.32
C THR A 50 14.45 -9.72 8.44
N GLN A 51 15.46 -9.78 9.31
CA GLN A 51 15.44 -10.67 10.47
C GLN A 51 14.30 -10.29 11.44
N ILE A 52 14.14 -9.01 11.77
CA ILE A 52 13.07 -8.51 12.65
C ILE A 52 11.69 -8.88 12.11
N VAL A 53 11.47 -8.71 10.79
CA VAL A 53 10.20 -9.05 10.15
C VAL A 53 9.97 -10.57 10.16
N SER A 54 11.01 -11.37 9.93
CA SER A 54 10.92 -12.84 9.97
C SER A 54 10.55 -13.34 11.38
N GLU A 55 11.16 -12.77 12.42
CA GLU A 55 10.84 -13.07 13.82
C GLU A 55 9.41 -12.64 14.18
N PHE A 56 8.97 -11.48 13.70
CA PHE A 56 7.59 -11.02 13.85
C PHE A 56 6.59 -11.99 13.22
N LEU A 57 6.86 -12.49 12.00
CA LEU A 57 6.00 -13.44 11.32
C LEU A 57 5.85 -14.74 12.11
N ALA A 58 6.96 -15.30 12.59
CA ALA A 58 6.96 -16.50 13.43
C ALA A 58 6.15 -16.30 14.73
N GLY A 59 6.20 -15.11 15.33
CA GLY A 59 5.45 -14.77 16.55
C GLY A 59 3.99 -14.34 16.33
N SER A 60 3.61 -13.95 15.10
CA SER A 60 2.30 -13.36 14.79
C SER A 60 1.16 -14.38 14.78
N GLY A 61 1.46 -15.67 14.59
CA GLY A 61 0.49 -16.72 14.34
C GLY A 61 -0.17 -16.66 12.95
N LEU A 62 0.32 -15.79 12.06
CA LEU A 62 -0.03 -15.81 10.63
C LEU A 62 0.54 -17.06 9.93
N GLU A 63 1.60 -17.62 10.51
CA GLU A 63 2.34 -18.77 9.98
C GLU A 63 2.42 -19.89 11.00
N ALA A 64 2.52 -21.13 10.52
CA ALA A 64 2.98 -22.21 11.38
C ALA A 64 4.51 -22.07 11.52
N PRO A 65 5.10 -22.23 12.72
CA PRO A 65 6.54 -22.01 12.95
C PRO A 65 7.46 -22.83 12.04
N ASP A 66 6.97 -23.99 11.58
CA ASP A 66 7.78 -25.00 10.90
C ASP A 66 7.64 -24.93 9.36
N GLU A 67 6.71 -24.11 8.85
CA GLU A 67 6.43 -23.95 7.41
C GLU A 67 6.01 -22.50 7.11
N PRO A 68 6.98 -21.57 6.91
CA PRO A 68 6.68 -20.19 6.57
C PRO A 68 6.00 -20.13 5.21
N LYS A 69 4.83 -19.50 5.17
CA LYS A 69 4.00 -19.33 3.97
C LYS A 69 4.24 -17.98 3.29
N LEU A 70 4.78 -17.03 4.04
CA LEU A 70 5.08 -15.67 3.70
C LEU A 70 6.58 -15.48 3.84
N ILE A 71 7.17 -14.78 2.87
CA ILE A 71 8.58 -14.45 2.86
C ILE A 71 8.74 -12.95 2.66
N VAL A 72 9.85 -12.41 3.13
CA VAL A 72 10.27 -11.04 2.78
C VAL A 72 10.75 -11.06 1.34
N ASP A 73 10.07 -10.33 0.47
CA ASP A 73 10.36 -10.27 -0.97
C ASP A 73 11.16 -9.02 -1.33
N HIS A 74 10.78 -7.89 -0.75
CA HIS A 74 11.29 -6.59 -1.14
C HIS A 74 11.46 -5.70 0.09
N VAL A 75 12.62 -5.06 0.22
CA VAL A 75 12.95 -4.14 1.31
C VAL A 75 13.53 -2.87 0.71
N MET A 76 12.88 -1.74 0.98
CA MET A 76 13.36 -0.43 0.53
C MET A 76 13.54 0.53 1.68
N ASN A 77 14.59 1.34 1.58
CA ASN A 77 14.88 2.35 2.56
C ASN A 77 14.33 3.71 2.12
N PHE A 78 13.54 4.33 2.98
CA PHE A 78 13.06 5.69 2.80
C PHE A 78 13.38 6.53 4.03
N GLU A 79 13.37 7.86 3.88
CA GLU A 79 13.63 8.81 4.97
C GLU A 79 12.73 8.59 6.21
N THR A 80 11.51 8.07 6.01
CA THR A 80 10.56 7.84 7.11
C THR A 80 10.62 6.41 7.68
N GLY A 81 11.41 5.52 7.10
CA GLY A 81 11.57 4.13 7.53
C GLY A 81 11.64 3.14 6.38
N TYR A 82 11.75 1.86 6.73
CA TYR A 82 11.84 0.78 5.77
C TYR A 82 10.46 0.35 5.29
N TYR A 83 10.25 0.32 3.98
CA TYR A 83 9.16 -0.42 3.36
C TYR A 83 9.55 -1.89 3.24
N VAL A 84 8.63 -2.79 3.57
CA VAL A 84 8.84 -4.24 3.42
C VAL A 84 7.59 -4.86 2.80
N ALA A 85 7.76 -5.52 1.65
CA ALA A 85 6.73 -6.34 1.03
C ALA A 85 6.89 -7.81 1.44
N LEU A 86 5.78 -8.43 1.82
CA LEU A 86 5.69 -9.87 2.07
C LEU A 86 4.97 -10.54 0.92
N THR A 87 5.48 -11.68 0.44
CA THR A 87 4.84 -12.49 -0.61
C THR A 87 4.55 -13.91 -0.12
N GLU A 88 3.52 -14.52 -0.68
CA GLU A 88 3.26 -15.95 -0.50
C GLU A 88 4.31 -16.78 -1.24
N LYS A 89 4.99 -17.68 -0.54
CA LYS A 89 6.05 -18.52 -1.09
C LYS A 89 5.60 -19.38 -2.28
N ASP A 90 4.38 -19.91 -2.21
CA ASP A 90 3.87 -20.87 -3.20
C ASP A 90 3.36 -20.21 -4.48
N THR A 91 2.90 -18.96 -4.40
CA THR A 91 2.25 -18.26 -5.52
C THR A 91 3.04 -17.07 -6.03
N GLY A 92 4.00 -16.55 -5.26
CA GLY A 92 4.69 -15.29 -5.52
C GLY A 92 3.79 -14.06 -5.34
N ARG A 93 2.55 -14.24 -4.88
CA ARG A 93 1.58 -13.15 -4.72
C ARG A 93 1.94 -12.29 -3.51
N GLY A 94 1.88 -10.97 -3.66
CA GLY A 94 1.97 -10.03 -2.55
C GLY A 94 0.88 -10.33 -1.50
N ALA A 95 1.34 -10.61 -0.27
CA ALA A 95 0.47 -10.84 0.87
C ALA A 95 0.12 -9.51 1.54
N MET A 96 1.12 -8.77 2.01
CA MET A 96 0.92 -7.48 2.68
C MET A 96 2.18 -6.63 2.67
N GLU A 97 2.00 -5.35 3.00
CA GLU A 97 3.07 -4.35 3.06
C GLU A 97 3.20 -3.81 4.48
N LEU A 98 4.46 -3.60 4.90
CA LEU A 98 4.83 -3.17 6.24
C LEU A 98 5.75 -1.95 6.16
N ILE A 99 5.67 -1.13 7.21
CA ILE A 99 6.65 -0.08 7.50
C ILE A 99 7.38 -0.46 8.79
N VAL A 100 8.70 -0.46 8.75
CA VAL A 100 9.57 -0.74 9.90
C VAL A 100 10.34 0.52 10.28
N ASP A 101 10.21 0.93 11.54
CA ASP A 101 10.97 2.06 12.08
C ASP A 101 12.47 1.74 12.07
N PRO A 102 13.33 2.60 11.49
CA PRO A 102 14.73 2.27 11.21
C PRO A 102 15.62 2.29 12.46
N TYR A 103 15.09 2.65 13.63
CA TYR A 103 15.87 2.71 14.88
C TYR A 103 15.36 1.70 15.91
N SER A 104 14.04 1.61 16.09
CA SER A 104 13.40 0.75 17.07
C SER A 104 13.00 -0.62 16.51
N GLY A 105 12.93 -0.77 15.19
CA GLY A 105 12.40 -1.98 14.55
C GLY A 105 10.88 -2.14 14.71
N LEU A 106 10.16 -1.09 15.15
CA LEU A 106 8.71 -1.16 15.30
C LEU A 106 8.04 -1.39 13.94
N ILE A 107 7.28 -2.48 13.83
CA ILE A 107 6.55 -2.87 12.63
C ILE A 107 5.13 -2.33 12.66
N ARG A 108 4.68 -1.77 11.54
CA ARG A 108 3.31 -1.30 11.33
C ARG A 108 2.83 -1.70 9.93
N PRO A 109 1.53 -1.95 9.73
CA PRO A 109 1.02 -2.07 8.38
C PRO A 109 1.25 -0.78 7.59
N GLU A 110 1.59 -0.90 6.32
CA GLU A 110 1.62 0.25 5.42
C GLU A 110 0.20 0.85 5.30
N PRO A 111 0.05 2.18 5.40
CA PRO A 111 -1.25 2.83 5.22
C PRO A 111 -1.72 2.80 3.76
N GLY A 112 -3.01 3.06 3.52
CA GLY A 112 -3.56 3.16 2.16
C GLY A 112 -3.93 1.79 1.56
N PRO A 113 -3.44 1.43 0.35
CA PRO A 113 -3.85 0.23 -0.39
C PRO A 113 -3.81 -1.07 0.42
N ASN A 114 -2.73 -1.30 1.18
CA ASN A 114 -2.60 -2.46 2.04
C ASN A 114 -3.71 -2.58 3.11
N MET A 115 -4.24 -1.45 3.60
CA MET A 115 -5.37 -1.45 4.54
C MET A 115 -6.72 -1.46 3.84
N MET A 116 -6.86 -0.71 2.73
CA MET A 116 -8.14 -0.38 2.10
C MET A 116 -8.52 -1.32 0.96
N TRP A 117 -7.55 -1.81 0.20
CA TRP A 117 -7.75 -2.60 -1.01
C TRP A 117 -7.30 -4.05 -0.87
N ASN A 118 -6.52 -4.40 0.16
CA ASN A 118 -6.05 -5.77 0.37
C ASN A 118 -7.21 -6.73 0.68
N GLU A 119 -7.60 -7.55 -0.29
CA GLU A 119 -8.78 -8.42 -0.20
C GLU A 119 -8.59 -9.62 0.74
N ARG A 120 -7.34 -9.98 1.07
CA ARG A 120 -7.03 -11.21 1.82
C ARG A 120 -6.34 -10.98 3.16
N TYR A 121 -5.39 -10.06 3.21
CA TYR A 121 -4.54 -9.81 4.37
C TYR A 121 -4.78 -8.45 5.04
N SER A 122 -5.81 -7.68 4.61
CA SER A 122 -6.07 -6.35 5.18
C SER A 122 -6.13 -6.37 6.72
N PRO A 123 -5.39 -5.48 7.40
CA PRO A 123 -5.51 -5.27 8.83
C PRO A 123 -6.92 -4.84 9.29
N MET A 124 -7.70 -4.19 8.41
CA MET A 124 -9.01 -3.63 8.73
C MET A 124 -10.15 -4.66 8.69
N GLY A 125 -10.03 -5.73 7.90
CA GLY A 125 -11.11 -6.71 7.71
C GLY A 125 -10.67 -8.19 7.69
N GLY A 126 -9.37 -8.48 7.55
CA GLY A 126 -8.82 -9.84 7.47
C GLY A 126 -8.14 -10.30 8.77
N TRP A 127 -7.29 -9.46 9.37
CA TRP A 127 -6.54 -9.76 10.61
C TRP A 127 -7.44 -10.12 11.80
N ALA A 128 -8.52 -9.35 12.02
CA ALA A 128 -9.45 -9.58 13.13
C ALA A 128 -10.32 -10.83 12.91
N SER A 129 -10.69 -11.08 11.65
CA SER A 129 -11.54 -12.20 11.20
C SER A 129 -10.80 -13.55 11.25
N TRP A 130 -9.50 -13.56 10.91
CA TRP A 130 -8.65 -14.76 10.98
C TRP A 130 -8.37 -15.19 12.43
N ARG A 131 -8.16 -14.24 13.35
CA ARG A 131 -8.11 -14.53 14.80
C ARG A 131 -9.44 -15.05 15.34
N ALA A 132 -10.57 -14.59 14.82
CA ALA A 132 -11.89 -15.08 15.20
C ALA A 132 -12.16 -16.50 14.67
N GLY A 133 -11.60 -16.87 13.51
CA GLY A 133 -11.76 -18.20 12.89
C GLY A 133 -10.95 -19.34 13.53
N ARG A 134 -9.89 -19.05 14.30
CA ARG A 134 -9.06 -20.05 15.00
C ARG A 134 -9.36 -20.19 16.50
N ARG A 135 -10.58 -19.81 16.94
CA ARG A 135 -11.06 -20.11 18.30
C ARG A 135 -12.57 -20.38 18.33
N SER A 136 -13.04 -21.29 17.48
CA SER A 136 -14.36 -21.91 17.67
C SER A 136 -14.33 -23.01 18.73
N SER A 137 -14.08 -22.63 19.98
CA SER A 137 -14.53 -23.42 21.13
C SER A 137 -14.31 -22.63 22.42
N ARG A 138 -15.39 -22.01 22.89
CA ARG A 138 -15.62 -21.57 24.28
C ARG A 138 -14.59 -20.60 24.86
N SER A 139 -14.85 -19.31 24.71
CA SER A 139 -14.60 -18.39 25.82
C SER A 139 -15.44 -17.13 25.66
N SER A 140 -16.58 -17.10 26.36
CA SER A 140 -17.28 -15.88 26.73
C SER A 140 -16.31 -14.95 27.45
N TRP A 141 -15.99 -13.80 26.83
CA TRP A 141 -15.42 -12.67 27.55
C TRP A 141 -16.44 -11.52 27.52
N PRO A 142 -16.82 -10.98 28.69
CA PRO A 142 -17.74 -9.85 28.78
C PRO A 142 -17.06 -8.57 28.29
N GLY A 143 -17.85 -7.70 27.65
CA GLY A 143 -17.41 -6.57 26.86
C GLY A 143 -16.45 -5.58 27.54
N GLY A 144 -15.51 -5.08 26.73
CA GLY A 144 -14.80 -3.82 26.97
C GLY A 144 -15.47 -2.66 26.20
N PRO A 145 -15.15 -1.39 26.52
CA PRO A 145 -15.88 -0.19 26.07
C PRO A 145 -15.82 0.13 24.57
N TRP A 146 -15.27 -0.77 23.75
CA TRP A 146 -15.31 -0.72 22.28
C TRP A 146 -16.13 -1.87 21.69
N GLY A 147 -16.90 -2.57 22.54
CA GLY A 147 -17.88 -3.58 22.15
C GLY A 147 -19.27 -2.97 22.05
N GLY A 148 -19.69 -2.61 20.85
CA GLY A 148 -21.06 -2.15 20.61
C GLY A 148 -21.30 -1.61 19.20
N GLY A 149 -21.85 -2.46 18.33
CA GLY A 149 -22.81 -2.00 17.32
C GLY A 149 -22.26 -1.47 15.99
N CYS A 150 -21.92 -2.38 15.08
CA CYS A 150 -22.30 -2.24 13.68
C CYS A 150 -23.04 -3.50 13.21
N HIS A 151 -24.03 -3.94 14.00
CA HIS A 151 -25.16 -4.68 13.46
C HIS A 151 -26.14 -3.65 12.89
N GLY A 152 -25.94 -3.29 11.62
CA GLY A 152 -27.00 -2.64 10.84
C GLY A 152 -28.13 -3.64 10.56
N PRO A 153 -29.39 -3.20 10.44
CA PRO A 153 -30.52 -4.11 10.31
C PRO A 153 -30.53 -4.76 8.93
N GLY A 154 -30.43 -6.09 8.88
CA GLY A 154 -30.93 -6.89 7.77
C GLY A 154 -30.12 -6.87 6.47
N VAL A 155 -28.95 -7.52 6.49
CA VAL A 155 -28.45 -8.29 5.34
C VAL A 155 -27.87 -9.61 5.85
N PRO A 156 -28.62 -10.72 5.81
CA PRO A 156 -28.03 -12.05 5.90
C PRO A 156 -27.29 -12.31 4.59
N GLY A 157 -25.97 -12.42 4.67
CA GLY A 157 -25.11 -12.62 3.52
C GLY A 157 -24.21 -11.42 3.33
N GLY A 158 -22.93 -11.60 3.69
CA GLY A 158 -21.89 -10.77 3.10
C GLY A 158 -22.10 -10.79 1.60
N TYR A 159 -22.19 -9.62 0.99
CA TYR A 159 -22.20 -9.45 -0.46
C TYR A 159 -20.82 -9.88 -0.97
N TRP A 160 -20.60 -11.19 -0.98
CA TRP A 160 -19.69 -11.85 -1.87
C TRP A 160 -20.47 -11.95 -3.18
N PRO A 161 -20.02 -11.30 -4.27
CA PRO A 161 -20.40 -11.82 -5.57
C PRO A 161 -20.02 -13.30 -5.53
N SER A 162 -21.03 -14.17 -5.60
CA SER A 162 -20.81 -15.52 -6.06
C SER A 162 -19.92 -15.44 -7.28
N SER A 163 -18.94 -16.34 -7.34
CA SER A 163 -17.92 -16.49 -8.38
C SER A 163 -18.47 -16.82 -9.77
N ASP A 164 -19.52 -16.12 -10.20
CA ASP A 164 -20.29 -16.33 -11.43
C ASP A 164 -20.48 -15.04 -12.24
N SER A 165 -19.78 -13.96 -11.86
CA SER A 165 -19.39 -12.92 -12.81
C SER A 165 -17.88 -12.96 -12.88
N ALA A 166 -17.32 -13.28 -14.05
CA ALA A 166 -15.89 -13.12 -14.29
C ALA A 166 -15.56 -11.63 -14.20
N VAL A 167 -15.31 -11.15 -12.98
CA VAL A 167 -14.83 -9.79 -12.74
C VAL A 167 -13.49 -9.69 -13.45
N THR A 168 -13.48 -8.93 -14.55
CA THR A 168 -12.28 -8.74 -15.37
C THR A 168 -11.36 -7.78 -14.62
N ARG A 169 -10.33 -8.34 -13.98
CA ARG A 169 -9.26 -7.58 -13.35
C ARG A 169 -8.26 -7.11 -14.39
N LEU A 170 -7.61 -5.99 -14.09
CA LEU A 170 -6.51 -5.46 -14.86
C LEU A 170 -5.35 -6.46 -14.85
N THR A 171 -4.77 -6.67 -16.02
CA THR A 171 -3.45 -7.26 -16.17
C THR A 171 -2.38 -6.31 -15.64
N GLU A 172 -1.19 -6.85 -15.38
CA GLU A 172 -0.03 -6.07 -14.97
C GLU A 172 0.28 -4.93 -15.96
N ALA A 173 0.25 -5.23 -17.26
CA ALA A 173 0.49 -4.24 -18.31
C ALA A 173 -0.56 -3.12 -18.32
N GLU A 174 -1.83 -3.45 -18.07
CA GLU A 174 -2.89 -2.45 -17.97
C GLU A 174 -2.74 -1.57 -16.72
N ALA A 175 -2.37 -2.16 -15.58
CA ALA A 175 -2.09 -1.44 -14.35
C ALA A 175 -0.84 -0.53 -14.51
N ALA A 176 0.24 -1.05 -15.10
CA ALA A 176 1.44 -0.29 -15.42
C ALA A 176 1.14 0.89 -16.34
N ALA A 177 0.28 0.69 -17.35
CA ALA A 177 -0.14 1.77 -18.24
C ALA A 177 -0.97 2.85 -17.51
N ARG A 178 -1.77 2.48 -16.50
CA ARG A 178 -2.52 3.43 -15.66
C ARG A 178 -1.57 4.24 -14.79
N ALA A 179 -0.65 3.57 -14.12
CA ALA A 179 0.38 4.18 -13.31
C ALA A 179 1.26 5.13 -14.13
N GLN A 180 1.77 4.68 -15.27
CA GLN A 180 2.63 5.49 -16.13
C GLN A 180 1.92 6.75 -16.64
N ARG A 181 0.62 6.67 -17.00
CA ARG A 181 -0.15 7.86 -17.39
C ARG A 181 -0.25 8.90 -16.28
N PHE A 182 -0.42 8.45 -15.04
CA PHE A 182 -0.41 9.35 -13.88
C PHE A 182 0.97 10.00 -13.71
N LEU A 183 2.05 9.21 -13.81
CA LEU A 183 3.42 9.71 -13.71
C LEU A 183 3.78 10.70 -14.82
N ASP A 184 3.37 10.45 -16.06
CA ASP A 184 3.66 11.35 -17.18
C ASP A 184 3.02 12.73 -16.99
N ALA A 185 1.88 12.81 -16.28
CA ALA A 185 1.18 14.05 -15.98
C ALA A 185 1.76 14.79 -14.75
N GLU A 186 1.99 14.07 -13.66
CA GLU A 186 2.32 14.66 -12.36
C GLU A 186 3.83 14.70 -12.08
N PHE A 187 4.58 13.73 -12.62
CA PHE A 187 6.02 13.54 -12.36
C PHE A 187 6.81 13.25 -13.66
N PRO A 188 6.87 14.19 -14.62
CA PRO A 188 7.49 13.97 -15.92
C PRO A 188 8.94 13.44 -15.83
N GLY A 189 9.23 12.46 -16.68
CA GLY A 189 10.55 11.81 -16.74
C GLY A 189 10.76 10.67 -15.74
N THR A 190 9.73 10.30 -14.97
CA THR A 190 9.73 9.08 -14.16
C THR A 190 9.12 7.89 -14.91
N LYS A 191 9.43 6.68 -14.45
CA LYS A 191 8.90 5.42 -14.98
C LYS A 191 8.44 4.50 -13.86
N VAL A 192 7.45 3.66 -14.13
CA VAL A 192 7.17 2.51 -13.26
C VAL A 192 8.15 1.37 -13.51
N ALA A 193 8.56 0.68 -12.46
CA ALA A 193 9.27 -0.59 -12.52
C ALA A 193 8.30 -1.79 -12.56
N GLU A 194 8.83 -3.01 -12.47
CA GLU A 194 8.01 -4.22 -12.31
C GLU A 194 7.25 -4.16 -10.96
N PRO A 195 5.94 -4.44 -10.93
CA PRO A 195 5.15 -4.36 -9.71
C PRO A 195 5.20 -5.64 -8.88
N ILE A 196 4.86 -5.49 -7.60
CA ILE A 196 4.36 -6.60 -6.78
C ILE A 196 2.83 -6.61 -6.87
N HIS A 197 2.26 -7.76 -7.21
CA HIS A 197 0.82 -7.93 -7.30
C HIS A 197 0.25 -8.44 -5.97
N PHE A 198 -0.45 -7.57 -5.23
CA PHE A 198 -1.16 -7.89 -4.00
C PHE A 198 -2.62 -8.28 -4.28
N TYR A 199 -3.30 -8.87 -3.30
CA TYR A 199 -4.74 -9.19 -3.44
C TYR A 199 -5.57 -7.90 -3.52
N GLY A 200 -6.07 -7.53 -4.71
CA GLY A 200 -6.88 -6.32 -4.95
C GLY A 200 -6.13 -5.15 -5.59
N TYR A 201 -4.80 -5.19 -5.69
CA TYR A 201 -4.01 -4.07 -6.22
C TYR A 201 -2.57 -4.47 -6.61
N TYR A 202 -1.92 -3.64 -7.42
CA TYR A 202 -0.50 -3.71 -7.75
C TYR A 202 0.23 -2.55 -7.07
N THR A 203 1.42 -2.77 -6.52
CA THR A 203 2.32 -1.69 -6.08
C THR A 203 3.51 -1.61 -7.02
N PHE A 204 3.85 -0.41 -7.47
CA PHE A 204 4.93 -0.12 -8.41
C PHE A 204 5.95 0.80 -7.76
N ASP A 205 7.22 0.48 -7.97
CA ASP A 205 8.30 1.44 -7.73
C ASP A 205 8.35 2.47 -8.85
N ILE A 206 8.66 3.70 -8.48
CA ILE A 206 8.82 4.81 -9.40
C ILE A 206 10.30 5.10 -9.53
N VAL A 207 10.85 4.89 -10.73
CA VAL A 207 12.26 5.09 -11.02
C VAL A 207 12.50 6.34 -11.85
N LYS A 208 13.63 6.99 -11.60
CA LYS A 208 14.17 8.08 -12.42
C LYS A 208 15.69 7.97 -12.45
N ASP A 209 16.27 8.07 -13.64
CA ASP A 209 17.72 7.94 -13.85
C ASP A 209 18.32 6.65 -13.23
N GLY A 210 17.55 5.56 -13.29
CA GLY A 210 17.93 4.25 -12.74
C GLY A 210 17.89 4.15 -11.21
N GLN A 211 17.24 5.10 -10.52
CA GLN A 211 17.12 5.12 -9.06
C GLN A 211 15.64 5.17 -8.65
N VAL A 212 15.24 4.36 -7.68
CA VAL A 212 13.91 4.43 -7.06
C VAL A 212 13.76 5.79 -6.38
N GLN A 213 12.62 6.43 -6.59
CA GLN A 213 12.30 7.76 -6.05
C GLN A 213 11.14 7.70 -5.07
N ALA A 214 10.12 6.90 -5.39
CA ALA A 214 8.85 6.83 -4.69
C ALA A 214 8.11 5.55 -5.09
N MET A 215 6.89 5.38 -4.59
CA MET A 215 6.01 4.26 -4.91
C MET A 215 4.58 4.75 -5.16
N LEU A 216 3.82 3.94 -5.87
CA LEU A 216 2.38 4.09 -5.98
C LEU A 216 1.71 2.72 -6.11
N SER A 217 0.41 2.65 -5.86
CA SER A 217 -0.39 1.46 -6.15
C SER A 217 -1.50 1.74 -7.15
N VAL A 218 -1.93 0.69 -7.85
CA VAL A 218 -3.10 0.71 -8.74
C VAL A 218 -4.05 -0.40 -8.31
N HIS A 219 -5.32 -0.04 -8.03
CA HIS A 219 -6.34 -1.04 -7.72
C HIS A 219 -6.59 -1.94 -8.94
N ASP A 220 -6.54 -3.26 -8.75
CA ASP A 220 -6.58 -4.26 -9.84
C ASP A 220 -7.94 -4.38 -10.53
N LEU A 221 -8.97 -3.68 -10.04
CA LEU A 221 -10.32 -3.71 -10.57
C LEU A 221 -10.75 -2.34 -11.11
N SER A 222 -10.71 -1.30 -10.28
CA SER A 222 -11.12 0.05 -10.69
C SER A 222 -10.05 0.77 -11.54
N GLY A 223 -8.79 0.37 -11.41
CA GLY A 223 -7.66 1.09 -11.99
C GLY A 223 -7.38 2.44 -11.33
N GLU A 224 -7.92 2.68 -10.13
CA GLU A 224 -7.61 3.84 -9.31
C GLU A 224 -6.13 3.84 -8.93
N VAL A 225 -5.48 4.99 -9.06
CA VAL A 225 -4.04 5.17 -8.76
C VAL A 225 -3.89 5.88 -7.42
N TRP A 226 -3.08 5.33 -6.53
CA TRP A 226 -2.77 5.90 -5.23
C TRP A 226 -1.28 6.12 -5.06
N TYR A 227 -0.84 7.38 -5.07
CA TYR A 227 0.56 7.75 -4.81
C TYR A 227 0.91 7.70 -3.32
N HIS A 228 2.02 7.07 -2.96
CA HIS A 228 2.43 6.86 -1.57
C HIS A 228 3.19 8.07 -1.01
N ALA A 229 2.44 9.11 -0.61
CA ALA A 229 3.03 10.37 -0.16
C ALA A 229 3.74 10.31 1.22
N TRP A 230 3.69 9.18 1.94
CA TRP A 230 4.20 9.06 3.31
C TRP A 230 5.65 8.60 3.41
N HIS A 231 6.25 8.02 2.37
CA HIS A 231 7.60 7.47 2.45
C HIS A 231 8.71 8.55 2.52
N GLY A 232 8.44 9.78 2.08
CA GLY A 232 9.50 10.78 1.91
C GLY A 232 10.43 10.39 0.75
N ARG A 233 11.70 10.80 0.80
CA ARG A 233 12.67 10.49 -0.26
C ARG A 233 13.21 9.06 -0.11
N SER A 234 13.37 8.34 -1.22
CA SER A 234 14.10 7.07 -1.23
C SER A 234 15.58 7.27 -0.89
N LEU A 235 16.11 6.37 -0.06
CA LEU A 235 17.51 6.29 0.31
C LEU A 235 18.24 5.15 -0.43
N GLY A 236 17.54 4.47 -1.34
CA GLY A 236 18.04 3.31 -2.08
C GLY A 236 17.37 2.00 -1.67
N GLU A 237 17.59 0.99 -2.48
CA GLU A 237 17.21 -0.40 -2.24
C GLU A 237 18.48 -1.20 -1.94
N ASP A 238 18.48 -1.98 -0.85
CA ASP A 238 19.43 -3.08 -0.72
C ASP A 238 18.68 -4.33 -1.19
N SER A 239 18.75 -4.62 -2.48
CA SER A 239 18.10 -5.78 -3.06
C SER A 239 18.69 -7.05 -2.43
N LEU A 240 17.89 -7.80 -1.67
CA LEU A 240 18.31 -9.08 -1.08
C LEU A 240 18.54 -10.19 -2.12
N GLN A 241 18.25 -9.91 -3.39
CA GLN A 241 18.53 -10.76 -4.53
C GLN A 241 18.92 -9.86 -5.71
N ASP A 242 20.13 -10.02 -6.25
CA ASP A 242 20.47 -9.57 -7.60
C ASP A 242 19.46 -10.22 -8.56
N LYS A 243 18.38 -9.52 -8.91
CA LYS A 243 17.51 -9.93 -10.02
C LYS A 243 18.26 -9.59 -11.31
N PRO A 244 18.66 -10.58 -12.13
CA PRO A 244 19.40 -10.30 -13.34
C PRO A 244 18.52 -9.52 -14.32
N VAL A 245 19.12 -8.49 -14.92
CA VAL A 245 18.61 -7.70 -16.05
C VAL A 245 18.38 -8.58 -17.28
#